data_AF-A0AAN6DW48-F1
#
_entry.id   AF-A0AAN6DW48-F1
#
_cell.length_a   1.000
_cell.length_b   1.000
_cell.length_c   1.000
_cell.angle_alpha   90.00
_cell.angle_beta   90.00
_cell.angle_gamma   90.00
#
_symmetry.space_group_name_H-M   'P 1'
#
loop_
_entity.id
_entity.type
_entity.pdbx_description
1 polymer ?
#
loop_
_entity_poly.entity_id
_entity_poly.type
_entity_poly.pdbx_seq_one_letter_code
_entity_poly.pdbx_strand_id
1 'polypeptide(L)'
;MAARSLYRQVARARLTPSKTVPCPFQWEDPLNLNNFLTEEEQAIQETARSYCQERLQPRVLEAYRKEDYDKKILQEMGELGLLGATIKGYGCAGVSSVASGLITREVERVDSGYRSGMSVQSSLVMGPIEEFGTQEQKDKYLEKLGNGQLIGCFGLTEPNHGSDPGSMETTAKPHPSKEGYYSLSGAKTWITNSPIADVLVIWAKLQETGKIRGFVIEREKCPPGTLETPPLKEKNGLRGPFSCLNSARFGIAWGTIGALEDCLDRARTYALERKQFKNNPIAKYQLVQKKLADAATDVAYGLAAAYMVGRLKDEGKAAPEMISMIKRQNCDRALVNARHLQEIFGGNAVSDEYHIGRHVSNLFVTQTYEGQSDIHALILGRAITGLQAFIDPPSSCSAGPMGDDLFHWQATIMGPSDSPFQGGVFFLSIHFPTDYPFKPPKVNFTTRIYHPNINSNGSICLDILRDQWSPALTISKVLLSICSMLTDPNPDDPLVPEIAHVYKTDRARYEATAREWTRKFAI
;
A
#
# COMPACT_ATOMS: atom_id res chain seq x y z
N MET A 1 -49.97 -26.78 -39.63
CA MET A 1 -50.24 -25.46 -40.24
C MET A 1 -50.53 -24.33 -39.23
N ALA A 2 -50.24 -24.48 -37.93
CA ALA A 2 -50.46 -23.41 -36.93
C ALA A 2 -49.17 -22.69 -36.46
N ALA A 3 -47.97 -23.23 -36.71
CA ALA A 3 -46.70 -22.65 -36.26
C ALA A 3 -46.12 -21.55 -37.20
N ARG A 4 -46.65 -21.39 -38.42
CA ARG A 4 -46.20 -20.35 -39.38
C ARG A 4 -46.93 -19.01 -39.23
N SER A 5 -47.98 -18.94 -38.39
CA SER A 5 -48.76 -17.72 -38.17
C SER A 5 -48.16 -16.80 -37.11
N LEU A 6 -47.58 -17.36 -36.04
CA LEU A 6 -46.98 -16.56 -34.95
C LEU A 6 -45.71 -15.80 -35.39
N TYR A 7 -44.95 -16.35 -36.33
CA TYR A 7 -43.72 -15.73 -36.84
C TYR A 7 -43.96 -14.49 -37.72
N ARG A 8 -45.20 -14.26 -38.19
CA ARG A 8 -45.54 -13.10 -39.03
C ARG A 8 -46.12 -11.90 -38.25
N GLN A 9 -46.51 -12.08 -36.98
CA GLN A 9 -46.99 -10.97 -36.13
C GLN A 9 -45.89 -10.28 -35.32
N VAL A 10 -44.71 -10.91 -35.14
CA VAL A 10 -43.57 -10.28 -34.44
C VAL A 10 -42.68 -9.44 -35.37
N ALA A 11 -42.83 -9.58 -36.70
CA ALA A 11 -41.96 -8.93 -37.68
C ALA A 11 -42.42 -7.54 -38.17
N ARG A 12 -43.35 -6.86 -37.48
CA ARG A 12 -43.87 -5.54 -37.91
C ARG A 12 -44.04 -4.49 -36.82
N ALA A 13 -43.31 -4.59 -35.71
CA ALA A 13 -42.95 -3.38 -34.97
C ALA A 13 -41.80 -2.70 -35.73
N ARG A 14 -42.12 -1.96 -36.80
CA ARG A 14 -41.20 -0.96 -37.33
C ARG A 14 -41.00 0.06 -36.21
N LEU A 15 -39.92 -0.09 -35.46
CA LEU A 15 -39.35 1.01 -34.68
C LEU A 15 -39.16 2.15 -35.67
N THR A 16 -40.05 3.13 -35.63
CA THR A 16 -39.78 4.44 -36.20
C THR A 16 -38.42 4.84 -35.65
N PRO A 17 -37.42 5.16 -36.49
CA PRO A 17 -36.19 5.73 -35.98
C PRO A 17 -36.61 7.00 -35.23
N SER A 18 -36.52 6.95 -33.90
CA SER A 18 -36.40 8.20 -33.15
C SER A 18 -35.28 8.94 -33.85
N LYS A 19 -35.50 10.21 -34.23
CA LYS A 19 -34.42 11.08 -34.66
C LYS A 19 -33.52 11.26 -33.44
N THR A 20 -32.68 10.27 -33.15
CA THR A 20 -31.67 10.34 -32.11
C THR A 20 -30.72 11.42 -32.58
N VAL A 21 -30.83 12.60 -32.00
CA VAL A 21 -29.79 13.63 -32.12
C VAL A 21 -28.51 12.94 -31.66
N PRO A 22 -27.46 12.85 -32.49
CA PRO A 22 -26.21 12.25 -32.07
C PRO A 22 -25.70 13.01 -30.85
N CYS A 23 -25.49 12.31 -29.73
CA CYS A 23 -24.84 12.92 -28.58
C CYS A 23 -23.39 13.23 -28.98
N PRO A 24 -22.94 14.49 -28.93
CA PRO A 24 -21.57 14.83 -29.29
C PRO A 24 -20.60 14.18 -28.30
N PHE A 25 -19.51 13.62 -28.80
CA PHE A 25 -18.43 13.08 -27.96
C PHE A 25 -17.67 14.22 -27.27
N GLN A 26 -17.56 14.16 -25.95
CA GLN A 26 -16.77 15.09 -25.13
C GLN A 26 -15.48 14.39 -24.73
N TRP A 27 -14.32 14.89 -25.17
CA TRP A 27 -13.05 14.19 -24.94
C TRP A 27 -12.55 14.37 -23.50
N GLU A 28 -12.98 15.44 -22.82
CA GLU A 28 -12.72 15.73 -21.42
C GLU A 28 -13.53 14.83 -20.46
N ASP A 29 -14.66 14.28 -20.94
CA ASP A 29 -15.48 13.32 -20.19
C ASP A 29 -16.04 12.21 -21.13
N PRO A 30 -15.18 11.29 -21.62
CA PRO A 30 -15.54 10.34 -22.68
C PRO A 30 -16.72 9.41 -22.36
N LEU A 31 -16.95 9.15 -21.07
CA LEU A 31 -18.02 8.27 -20.57
C LEU A 31 -19.18 9.05 -19.92
N ASN A 32 -19.17 10.39 -20.03
CA ASN A 32 -20.16 11.29 -19.42
C ASN A 32 -20.38 11.01 -17.92
N LEU A 33 -19.29 10.83 -17.16
CA LEU A 33 -19.34 10.60 -15.72
C LEU A 33 -20.12 11.70 -15.01
N ASN A 34 -20.04 12.95 -15.48
CA ASN A 34 -20.75 14.08 -14.90
C ASN A 34 -22.27 13.85 -14.81
N ASN A 35 -22.86 13.08 -15.73
CA ASN A 35 -24.30 12.76 -15.73
C ASN A 35 -24.71 11.84 -14.57
N PHE A 36 -23.75 11.21 -13.89
CA PHE A 36 -23.98 10.31 -12.75
C PHE A 36 -23.64 10.96 -11.40
N LEU A 37 -23.07 12.16 -11.42
CA LEU A 37 -22.81 12.93 -10.21
C LEU A 37 -24.09 13.63 -9.75
N THR A 38 -24.24 13.77 -8.43
CA THR A 38 -25.30 14.62 -7.87
C THR A 38 -24.96 16.11 -8.07
N GLU A 39 -25.97 16.99 -8.00
CA GLU A 39 -25.75 18.43 -8.05
C GLU A 39 -24.79 18.91 -6.93
N GLU A 40 -24.90 18.31 -5.75
CA GLU A 40 -24.00 18.57 -4.61
C GLU A 40 -22.56 18.16 -4.94
N GLU A 41 -22.34 16.98 -5.52
CA GLU A 41 -21.02 16.50 -5.92
C GLU A 41 -20.37 17.38 -6.99
N GLN A 42 -21.16 17.83 -7.96
CA GLN A 42 -20.70 18.77 -8.98
C GLN A 42 -20.32 20.13 -8.36
N ALA A 43 -21.13 20.66 -7.44
CA ALA A 43 -20.85 21.91 -6.75
C ALA A 43 -19.58 21.83 -5.88
N ILE A 44 -19.38 20.72 -5.18
CA ILE A 44 -18.16 20.46 -4.39
C ILE A 44 -16.94 20.37 -5.30
N GLN A 45 -17.04 19.64 -6.41
CA GLN A 45 -15.97 19.54 -7.39
C GLN A 45 -15.58 20.92 -7.93
N GLU A 46 -16.55 21.75 -8.28
CA GLU A 46 -16.29 23.09 -8.81
C GLU A 46 -15.64 24.02 -7.77
N THR A 47 -16.08 23.91 -6.51
CA THR A 47 -15.46 24.63 -5.38
C THR A 47 -14.00 24.22 -5.19
N ALA A 48 -13.73 22.90 -5.18
CA ALA A 48 -12.37 22.38 -5.07
C ALA A 48 -11.51 22.79 -6.26
N ARG A 49 -12.04 22.72 -7.48
CA ARG A 49 -11.36 23.15 -8.71
C ARG A 49 -10.98 24.61 -8.67
N SER A 50 -11.93 25.49 -8.33
CA SER A 50 -11.72 26.94 -8.28
C SER A 50 -10.59 27.28 -7.29
N TYR A 51 -10.65 26.73 -6.09
CA TYR A 51 -9.56 26.87 -5.11
C TYR A 51 -8.22 26.37 -5.65
N CYS A 52 -8.20 25.17 -6.25
CA CYS A 52 -6.98 24.58 -6.76
C CYS A 52 -6.33 25.44 -7.87
N GLN A 53 -7.12 25.93 -8.82
CA GLN A 53 -6.61 26.74 -9.93
C GLN A 53 -6.22 28.17 -9.49
N GLU A 54 -6.97 28.79 -8.58
CA GLU A 54 -6.72 30.17 -8.17
C GLU A 54 -5.65 30.29 -7.08
N ARG A 55 -5.52 29.28 -6.21
CA ARG A 55 -4.68 29.36 -4.99
C ARG A 55 -3.50 28.41 -5.03
N LEU A 56 -3.66 27.17 -5.52
CA LEU A 56 -2.58 26.18 -5.50
C LEU A 56 -1.70 26.24 -6.74
N GLN A 57 -2.32 26.29 -7.93
CA GLN A 57 -1.60 26.28 -9.21
C GLN A 57 -0.55 27.40 -9.33
N PRO A 58 -0.78 28.65 -8.87
CA PRO A 58 0.25 29.69 -8.94
C PRO A 58 1.44 29.46 -8.00
N ARG A 59 1.28 28.64 -6.94
CA ARG A 59 2.31 28.37 -5.93
C ARG A 59 3.20 27.19 -6.30
N VAL A 60 2.66 26.23 -7.06
CA VAL A 60 3.24 24.89 -7.20
C VAL A 60 4.66 24.88 -7.76
N LEU A 61 5.00 25.76 -8.70
CA LEU A 61 6.30 25.75 -9.35
C LEU A 61 7.44 26.08 -8.37
N GLU A 62 7.32 27.20 -7.66
CA GLU A 62 8.33 27.64 -6.70
C GLU A 62 8.32 26.76 -5.44
N ALA A 63 7.14 26.34 -4.97
CA ALA A 63 7.01 25.39 -3.87
C ALA A 63 7.72 24.07 -4.17
N TYR A 64 7.51 23.53 -5.37
CA TYR A 64 8.20 22.32 -5.83
C TYR A 64 9.71 22.53 -5.88
N ARG A 65 10.20 23.61 -6.51
CA ARG A 65 11.64 23.90 -6.63
C ARG A 65 12.35 23.99 -5.28
N LYS A 66 11.73 24.66 -4.31
CA LYS A 66 12.33 24.98 -3.00
C LYS A 66 12.07 23.94 -1.93
N GLU A 67 11.30 22.89 -2.23
CA GLU A 67 10.83 21.92 -1.23
C GLU A 67 10.09 22.61 -0.07
N ASP A 68 9.35 23.69 -0.39
CA ASP A 68 8.65 24.51 0.60
C ASP A 68 7.15 24.22 0.57
N TYR A 69 6.61 23.77 1.71
CA TYR A 69 5.20 23.48 1.88
C TYR A 69 4.59 24.49 2.85
N ASP A 70 3.78 25.41 2.32
CA ASP A 70 3.06 26.38 3.14
C ASP A 70 1.94 25.68 3.91
N LYS A 71 2.10 25.62 5.23
CA LYS A 71 1.11 25.02 6.14
C LYS A 71 -0.26 25.69 6.06
N LYS A 72 -0.35 26.95 5.62
CA LYS A 72 -1.62 27.67 5.43
C LYS A 72 -2.52 27.00 4.40
N ILE A 73 -1.98 26.19 3.49
CA ILE A 73 -2.78 25.43 2.51
C ILE A 73 -3.81 24.54 3.20
N LEU A 74 -3.45 23.90 4.34
CA LEU A 74 -4.40 23.07 5.08
C LEU A 74 -5.46 23.92 5.79
N GLN A 75 -5.10 25.12 6.25
CA GLN A 75 -6.08 26.07 6.80
C GLN A 75 -7.07 26.54 5.73
N GLU A 76 -6.58 26.97 4.56
CA GLU A 76 -7.40 27.39 3.42
C GLU A 76 -8.35 26.25 2.97
N MET A 77 -7.86 25.01 2.92
CA MET A 77 -8.70 23.83 2.64
C MET A 77 -9.76 23.59 3.71
N GLY A 78 -9.43 23.80 4.98
CA GLY A 78 -10.36 23.65 6.10
C GLY A 78 -11.47 24.70 6.11
N GLU A 79 -11.15 25.96 5.78
CA GLU A 79 -12.13 27.05 5.63
C GLU A 79 -13.18 26.75 4.53
N LEU A 80 -12.82 25.94 3.54
CA LEU A 80 -13.69 25.49 2.46
C LEU A 80 -14.38 24.14 2.74
N GLY A 81 -14.13 23.52 3.90
CA GLY A 81 -14.70 22.21 4.26
C GLY A 81 -14.12 21.02 3.47
N LEU A 82 -12.91 21.15 2.91
CA LEU A 82 -12.28 20.11 2.09
C LEU A 82 -11.53 19.05 2.91
N LEU A 83 -11.30 19.31 4.21
CA LEU A 83 -10.62 18.38 5.13
C LEU A 83 -11.64 17.54 5.89
N GLY A 84 -11.36 16.24 6.02
CA GLY A 84 -12.26 15.31 6.71
C GLY A 84 -13.67 15.30 6.11
N ALA A 85 -13.82 15.60 4.82
CA ALA A 85 -15.09 15.96 4.20
C ALA A 85 -16.21 14.91 4.40
N THR A 86 -15.87 13.62 4.54
CA THR A 86 -16.84 12.54 4.76
C THR A 86 -17.28 12.37 6.23
N ILE A 87 -16.61 13.03 7.17
CA ILE A 87 -16.93 12.93 8.60
C ILE A 87 -18.23 13.69 8.86
N LYS A 88 -19.14 13.04 9.60
CA LYS A 88 -20.43 13.64 9.98
C LYS A 88 -20.31 14.33 11.34
N GLY A 89 -20.70 15.60 11.41
CA GLY A 89 -20.57 16.42 12.62
C GLY A 89 -19.19 17.05 12.76
N TYR A 90 -18.88 17.59 13.95
CA TYR A 90 -17.59 18.23 14.28
C TYR A 90 -17.16 19.35 13.29
N GLY A 91 -18.13 20.07 12.72
CA GLY A 91 -17.87 21.12 11.72
C GLY A 91 -17.40 20.60 10.35
N CYS A 92 -17.38 19.29 10.11
CA CYS A 92 -17.03 18.68 8.83
C CYS A 92 -18.24 18.64 7.88
N ALA A 93 -17.98 18.61 6.56
CA ALA A 93 -19.01 18.74 5.53
C ALA A 93 -20.00 17.56 5.47
N GLY A 94 -19.60 16.35 5.89
CA GLY A 94 -20.45 15.16 5.89
C GLY A 94 -20.85 14.64 4.51
N VAL A 95 -20.01 14.85 3.49
CA VAL A 95 -20.30 14.57 2.08
C VAL A 95 -20.06 13.10 1.69
N SER A 96 -20.50 12.72 0.49
CA SER A 96 -20.33 11.37 -0.05
C SER A 96 -18.85 11.00 -0.28
N SER A 97 -18.56 9.70 -0.34
CA SER A 97 -17.22 9.22 -0.72
C SER A 97 -16.86 9.67 -2.13
N VAL A 98 -17.83 9.75 -3.04
CA VAL A 98 -17.61 10.28 -4.41
C VAL A 98 -17.22 11.76 -4.36
N ALA A 99 -17.91 12.59 -3.58
CA ALA A 99 -17.54 14.01 -3.40
C ALA A 99 -16.11 14.14 -2.86
N SER A 100 -15.74 13.35 -1.86
CA SER A 100 -14.36 13.29 -1.34
C SER A 100 -13.34 12.89 -2.40
N GLY A 101 -13.65 11.92 -3.25
CA GLY A 101 -12.82 11.54 -4.40
C GLY A 101 -12.68 12.65 -5.45
N LEU A 102 -13.75 13.41 -5.70
CA LEU A 102 -13.69 14.57 -6.59
C LEU A 102 -12.79 15.68 -6.03
N ILE A 103 -12.82 15.92 -4.72
CA ILE A 103 -11.88 16.85 -4.07
C ILE A 103 -10.44 16.39 -4.29
N THR A 104 -10.12 15.11 -4.01
CA THR A 104 -8.74 14.62 -4.20
C THR A 104 -8.28 14.64 -5.66
N ARG A 105 -9.20 14.39 -6.61
CA ARG A 105 -8.97 14.55 -8.05
C ARG A 105 -8.53 15.97 -8.39
N GLU A 106 -9.27 16.99 -7.97
CA GLU A 106 -8.96 18.39 -8.30
C GLU A 106 -7.66 18.87 -7.63
N VAL A 107 -7.37 18.42 -6.39
CA VAL A 107 -6.13 18.79 -5.70
C VAL A 107 -4.90 18.15 -6.36
N GLU A 108 -4.95 16.87 -6.71
CA GLU A 108 -3.81 16.18 -7.34
C GLU A 108 -3.63 16.53 -8.82
N ARG A 109 -4.69 17.02 -9.48
CA ARG A 109 -4.57 17.69 -10.79
C ARG A 109 -3.58 18.85 -10.75
N VAL A 110 -3.44 19.54 -9.61
CA VAL A 110 -2.38 20.52 -9.39
C VAL A 110 -1.09 19.84 -8.95
N ASP A 111 -1.09 19.12 -7.81
CA ASP A 111 0.11 18.45 -7.31
C ASP A 111 -0.22 17.32 -6.32
N SER A 112 0.44 16.17 -6.51
CA SER A 112 0.31 15.02 -5.62
C SER A 112 0.79 15.29 -4.19
N GLY A 113 1.72 16.23 -3.98
CA GLY A 113 2.19 16.65 -2.66
C GLY A 113 1.12 17.39 -1.85
N TYR A 114 0.36 18.27 -2.49
CA TYR A 114 -0.80 18.94 -1.88
C TYR A 114 -1.89 17.92 -1.52
N ARG A 115 -2.22 17.01 -2.44
CA ARG A 115 -3.17 15.93 -2.15
C ARG A 115 -2.67 15.04 -1.02
N SER A 116 -1.36 14.78 -0.93
CA SER A 116 -0.78 13.98 0.16
C SER A 116 -0.96 14.64 1.52
N GLY A 117 -0.64 15.93 1.65
CA GLY A 117 -0.89 16.69 2.89
C GLY A 117 -2.37 16.61 3.33
N MET A 118 -3.30 16.77 2.38
CA MET A 118 -4.74 16.66 2.60
C MET A 118 -5.20 15.24 2.98
N SER A 119 -4.71 14.21 2.29
CA SER A 119 -5.04 12.81 2.58
C SER A 119 -4.59 12.40 3.97
N VAL A 120 -3.43 12.88 4.42
CA VAL A 120 -2.96 12.59 5.77
C VAL A 120 -3.82 13.25 6.82
N GLN A 121 -4.13 14.54 6.64
CA GLN A 121 -5.02 15.26 7.54
C GLN A 121 -6.38 14.55 7.67
N SER A 122 -7.02 14.25 6.53
CA SER A 122 -8.39 13.73 6.48
C SER A 122 -8.47 12.24 6.81
N SER A 123 -7.74 11.40 6.08
CA SER A 123 -7.93 9.96 6.11
C SER A 123 -7.05 9.26 7.13
N LEU A 124 -5.91 9.84 7.51
CA LEU A 124 -4.93 9.19 8.39
C LEU A 124 -4.88 9.80 9.79
N VAL A 125 -5.29 11.06 9.97
CA VAL A 125 -5.39 11.66 11.31
C VAL A 125 -6.84 11.74 11.75
N MET A 126 -7.70 12.47 11.03
CA MET A 126 -9.10 12.62 11.43
C MET A 126 -9.86 11.29 11.39
N GLY A 127 -9.66 10.48 10.35
CA GLY A 127 -10.29 9.16 10.20
C GLY A 127 -10.10 8.25 11.43
N PRO A 128 -8.87 7.90 11.84
CA PRO A 128 -8.66 7.06 13.02
C PRO A 128 -9.16 7.67 14.34
N ILE A 129 -9.14 9.00 14.49
CA ILE A 129 -9.72 9.66 15.68
C ILE A 129 -11.24 9.51 15.68
N GLU A 130 -11.88 9.68 14.52
CA GLU A 130 -13.33 9.51 14.36
C GLU A 130 -13.77 8.06 14.57
N GLU A 131 -13.00 7.09 14.07
CA GLU A 131 -13.36 5.67 14.15
C GLU A 131 -13.05 5.06 15.52
N PHE A 132 -11.84 5.32 16.05
CA PHE A 132 -11.31 4.61 17.23
C PHE A 132 -11.13 5.50 18.47
N GLY A 133 -11.21 6.82 18.32
CA GLY A 133 -11.02 7.76 19.42
C GLY A 133 -12.16 7.71 20.43
N THR A 134 -11.86 8.08 21.68
CA THR A 134 -12.90 8.34 22.69
C THR A 134 -13.71 9.59 22.31
N GLN A 135 -14.91 9.76 22.86
CA GLN A 135 -15.71 10.96 22.60
C GLN A 135 -14.95 12.25 22.96
N GLU A 136 -14.23 12.24 24.09
CA GLU A 136 -13.36 13.36 24.50
C GLU A 136 -12.29 13.69 23.44
N GLN A 137 -11.66 12.67 22.84
CA GLN A 137 -10.68 12.90 21.77
C GLN A 137 -11.35 13.46 20.51
N LYS A 138 -12.53 12.97 20.14
CA LYS A 138 -13.28 13.47 18.98
C LYS A 138 -13.63 14.94 19.14
N ASP A 139 -14.25 15.29 20.28
CA ASP A 139 -14.66 16.66 20.62
C ASP A 139 -13.47 17.60 20.69
N LYS A 140 -12.32 17.12 21.19
CA LYS A 140 -11.11 17.93 21.33
C LYS A 140 -10.42 18.23 20.00
N TYR A 141 -10.36 17.26 19.09
CA TYR A 141 -9.47 17.32 17.91
C TYR A 141 -10.19 17.53 16.58
N LEU A 142 -11.34 16.88 16.33
CA LEU A 142 -11.86 16.75 14.96
C LEU A 142 -12.23 18.10 14.33
N GLU A 143 -12.88 18.99 15.07
CA GLU A 143 -13.25 20.32 14.55
C GLU A 143 -12.01 21.16 14.20
N LYS A 144 -11.00 21.15 15.07
CA LYS A 144 -9.74 21.90 14.87
C LYS A 144 -8.86 21.31 13.77
N LEU A 145 -8.93 20.00 13.55
CA LEU A 145 -8.27 19.35 12.43
C LEU A 145 -9.02 19.62 11.11
N GLY A 146 -10.35 19.63 11.14
CA GLY A 146 -11.22 19.87 9.99
C GLY A 146 -11.15 21.29 9.47
N ASN A 147 -11.01 22.29 10.35
CA ASN A 147 -10.80 23.69 9.97
C ASN A 147 -9.32 24.06 9.71
N GLY A 148 -8.40 23.09 9.84
CA GLY A 148 -6.97 23.28 9.61
C GLY A 148 -6.23 24.13 10.66
N GLN A 149 -6.84 24.41 11.82
CA GLN A 149 -6.18 25.06 12.96
C GLN A 149 -5.11 24.17 13.60
N LEU A 150 -5.34 22.85 13.62
CA LEU A 150 -4.35 21.84 13.99
C LEU A 150 -3.95 21.06 12.76
N ILE A 151 -2.65 20.78 12.64
CA ILE A 151 -2.11 19.94 11.57
C ILE A 151 -1.73 18.57 12.13
N GLY A 152 -2.18 17.53 11.44
CA GLY A 152 -1.96 16.15 11.79
C GLY A 152 -0.83 15.50 10.99
N CYS A 153 -0.10 14.58 11.62
CA CYS A 153 0.72 13.57 10.94
C CYS A 153 0.43 12.16 11.43
N PHE A 154 0.80 11.16 10.61
CA PHE A 154 0.53 9.74 10.87
C PHE A 154 1.81 8.90 10.85
N GLY A 155 2.24 8.40 12.00
CA GLY A 155 3.49 7.63 12.17
C GLY A 155 3.28 6.12 12.24
N LEU A 156 3.45 5.44 11.11
CA LEU A 156 3.41 3.97 11.03
C LEU A 156 4.76 3.40 10.57
N THR A 157 5.20 3.80 9.38
CA THR A 157 6.42 3.32 8.70
C THR A 157 7.70 3.63 9.49
N GLU A 158 8.61 2.66 9.49
CA GLU A 158 9.92 2.73 10.16
C GLU A 158 11.04 2.45 9.15
N PRO A 159 12.30 2.83 9.46
CA PRO A 159 13.44 2.60 8.56
C PRO A 159 13.57 1.14 8.10
N ASN A 160 13.26 0.20 8.98
CA ASN A 160 13.36 -1.23 8.71
C ASN A 160 12.01 -1.87 8.30
N HIS A 161 10.88 -1.15 8.43
CA HIS A 161 9.53 -1.71 8.31
C HIS A 161 8.61 -0.80 7.48
N GLY A 162 8.53 -1.10 6.18
CA GLY A 162 7.64 -0.44 5.23
C GLY A 162 6.43 -1.30 4.87
N SER A 163 6.66 -2.34 4.06
CA SER A 163 5.61 -3.26 3.59
C SER A 163 5.11 -4.23 4.67
N ASP A 164 5.93 -4.50 5.70
CA ASP A 164 5.56 -5.27 6.89
C ASP A 164 5.47 -4.37 8.13
N PRO A 165 4.34 -3.67 8.35
CA PRO A 165 4.15 -2.89 9.57
C PRO A 165 3.95 -3.75 10.83
N GLY A 166 3.72 -5.06 10.71
CA GLY A 166 3.53 -5.96 11.86
C GLY A 166 4.83 -6.14 12.67
N SER A 167 5.96 -6.10 11.97
CA SER A 167 7.29 -6.24 12.57
C SER A 167 7.86 -4.97 13.19
N MET A 168 7.06 -3.88 13.29
CA MET A 168 7.52 -2.61 13.85
C MET A 168 8.25 -2.73 15.19
N GLU A 169 9.28 -1.89 15.35
CA GLU A 169 10.19 -1.80 16.49
C GLU A 169 9.79 -0.69 17.48
N THR A 170 9.01 0.32 17.04
CA THR A 170 8.53 1.35 17.97
C THR A 170 7.70 0.69 19.08
N THR A 171 8.11 0.90 20.32
CA THR A 171 7.46 0.31 21.50
C THR A 171 6.74 1.36 22.34
N ALA A 172 5.73 0.91 23.05
CA ALA A 172 5.06 1.65 24.11
C ALA A 172 5.07 0.81 25.39
N LYS A 173 5.57 1.40 26.49
CA LYS A 173 5.62 0.80 27.83
C LYS A 173 4.96 1.72 28.85
N PRO A 174 4.39 1.22 29.96
CA PRO A 174 3.90 2.10 31.01
C PRO A 174 4.98 3.08 31.48
N HIS A 175 4.57 4.32 31.74
CA HIS A 175 5.49 5.34 32.23
C HIS A 175 6.00 4.94 33.63
N PRO A 176 7.32 5.01 33.90
CA PRO A 176 7.90 4.46 35.12
C PRO A 176 7.41 5.15 36.41
N SER A 177 6.89 6.37 36.32
CA SER A 177 6.47 7.18 37.47
C SER A 177 5.09 7.83 37.35
N LYS A 178 4.33 7.56 36.29
CA LYS A 178 3.02 8.19 36.07
C LYS A 178 1.98 7.14 35.70
N GLU A 179 1.03 6.93 36.60
CA GLU A 179 -0.06 5.98 36.38
C GLU A 179 -0.97 6.44 35.23
N GLY A 180 -1.32 5.51 34.33
CA GLY A 180 -2.13 5.78 33.14
C GLY A 180 -1.39 6.41 31.96
N TYR A 181 -0.07 6.64 32.07
CA TYR A 181 0.74 7.17 30.97
C TYR A 181 1.60 6.09 30.32
N TYR A 182 1.91 6.26 29.04
CA TYR A 182 2.84 5.41 28.30
C TYR A 182 4.08 6.21 27.86
N SER A 183 5.25 5.58 27.92
CA SER A 183 6.49 6.04 27.32
C SER A 183 6.68 5.34 25.98
N LEU A 184 6.76 6.10 24.90
CA LEU A 184 7.02 5.59 23.56
C LEU A 184 8.52 5.71 23.24
N SER A 185 9.06 4.74 22.53
CA SER A 185 10.46 4.75 22.06
C SER A 185 10.57 4.06 20.72
N GLY A 186 11.11 4.76 19.73
CA GLY A 186 11.28 4.27 18.37
C GLY A 186 11.49 5.41 17.39
N ALA A 187 11.65 5.06 16.11
CA ALA A 187 11.82 6.02 15.02
C ALA A 187 10.83 5.71 13.90
N LYS A 188 10.07 6.74 13.51
CA LYS A 188 9.23 6.71 12.32
C LYS A 188 9.94 7.46 11.20
N THR A 189 9.80 7.01 9.96
CA THR A 189 10.42 7.64 8.79
C THR A 189 9.42 7.83 7.68
N TRP A 190 9.69 8.77 6.78
CA TRP A 190 8.81 9.14 5.68
C TRP A 190 7.41 9.53 6.17
N ILE A 191 7.33 10.44 7.17
CA ILE A 191 6.05 10.81 7.78
C ILE A 191 5.56 12.15 7.28
N THR A 192 4.36 12.15 6.69
CA THR A 192 3.75 13.36 6.15
C THR A 192 3.45 14.39 7.20
N ASN A 193 3.70 15.66 6.90
CA ASN A 193 3.42 16.81 7.76
C ASN A 193 4.22 16.79 9.08
N SER A 194 5.03 15.77 9.36
CA SER A 194 5.67 15.64 10.68
C SER A 194 6.48 16.86 11.09
N PRO A 195 7.18 17.61 10.22
CA PRO A 195 7.90 18.81 10.67
C PRO A 195 6.99 19.98 11.08
N ILE A 196 5.73 20.00 10.60
CA ILE A 196 4.76 21.09 10.79
C ILE A 196 3.53 20.69 11.63
N ALA A 197 3.42 19.42 12.02
CA ALA A 197 2.23 18.87 12.68
C ALA A 197 2.17 19.22 14.18
N ASP A 198 1.00 19.60 14.64
CA ASP A 198 0.67 19.83 16.05
C ASP A 198 0.24 18.52 16.75
N VAL A 199 -0.44 17.64 16.01
CA VAL A 199 -0.97 16.35 16.48
C VAL A 199 -0.33 15.21 15.71
N LEU A 200 0.21 14.22 16.43
CA LEU A 200 0.84 13.03 15.86
C LEU A 200 0.06 11.78 16.25
N VAL A 201 -0.49 11.08 15.25
CA VAL A 201 -1.10 9.75 15.45
C VAL A 201 -0.01 8.71 15.21
N ILE A 202 0.53 8.13 16.28
CA ILE A 202 1.67 7.20 16.22
C ILE A 202 1.24 5.79 16.57
N TRP A 203 1.65 4.81 15.76
CA TRP A 203 1.44 3.39 16.04
C TRP A 203 2.69 2.78 16.68
N ALA A 204 2.48 2.10 17.81
CA ALA A 204 3.54 1.45 18.56
C ALA A 204 3.08 0.09 19.12
N LYS A 205 4.05 -0.81 19.29
CA LYS A 205 3.87 -2.14 19.86
C LYS A 205 3.90 -2.05 21.39
N LEU A 206 2.85 -2.49 22.07
CA LEU A 206 2.84 -2.59 23.54
C LEU A 206 3.87 -3.62 23.99
N GLN A 207 4.84 -3.21 24.80
CA GLN A 207 5.94 -4.10 25.23
C GLN A 207 5.43 -5.35 25.99
N GLU A 208 4.35 -5.19 26.75
CA GLU A 208 3.77 -6.27 27.58
C GLU A 208 3.02 -7.33 26.78
N THR A 209 2.43 -6.96 25.63
CA THR A 209 1.49 -7.84 24.91
C THR A 209 1.90 -8.11 23.46
N GLY A 210 2.88 -7.37 22.93
CA GLY A 210 3.24 -7.40 21.51
C GLY A 210 2.16 -6.83 20.58
N LYS A 211 1.02 -6.35 21.10
CA LYS A 211 -0.07 -5.80 20.29
C LYS A 211 0.21 -4.37 19.88
N ILE A 212 -0.12 -4.02 18.64
CA ILE A 212 0.01 -2.66 18.11
C ILE A 212 -1.19 -1.80 18.57
N ARG A 213 -0.93 -0.56 18.97
CA ARG A 213 -1.92 0.46 19.37
C ARG A 213 -1.59 1.83 18.77
N GLY A 214 -2.61 2.64 18.56
CA GLY A 214 -2.49 4.04 18.14
C GLY A 214 -2.45 4.97 19.35
N PHE A 215 -1.58 5.97 19.29
CA PHE A 215 -1.38 7.00 20.31
C PHE A 215 -1.53 8.38 19.67
N VAL A 216 -2.38 9.23 20.25
CA VAL A 216 -2.53 10.63 19.83
C VAL A 216 -1.63 11.49 20.71
N ILE A 217 -0.62 12.11 20.10
CA ILE A 217 0.41 12.90 20.79
C ILE A 217 0.26 14.37 20.39
N GLU A 218 0.23 15.26 21.38
CA GLU A 218 0.29 16.71 21.17
C GLU A 218 1.75 17.15 21.25
N ARG A 219 2.29 17.72 20.16
CA ARG A 219 3.70 18.15 20.11
C ARG A 219 4.07 19.07 21.26
N GLU A 220 3.20 20.04 21.56
CA GLU A 220 3.45 21.05 22.60
C GLU A 220 3.57 20.45 24.01
N LYS A 221 3.10 19.21 24.22
CA LYS A 221 3.17 18.51 25.50
C LYS A 221 4.38 17.58 25.61
N CYS A 222 5.13 17.39 24.53
CA CYS A 222 6.36 16.61 24.56
C CYS A 222 7.46 17.40 25.28
N PRO A 223 8.13 16.84 26.30
CA PRO A 223 9.28 17.49 26.92
C PRO A 223 10.37 17.83 25.89
N PRO A 224 11.14 18.91 26.10
CA PRO A 224 12.26 19.25 25.22
C PRO A 224 13.22 18.06 25.04
N GLY A 225 13.58 17.76 23.79
CA GLY A 225 14.50 16.66 23.44
C GLY A 225 13.87 15.26 23.41
N THR A 226 12.56 15.11 23.63
CA THR A 226 11.90 13.78 23.56
C THR A 226 11.17 13.49 22.26
N LEU A 227 10.95 14.52 21.43
CA LEU A 227 10.33 14.38 20.11
C LEU A 227 11.08 15.26 19.11
N GLU A 228 11.62 14.63 18.07
CA GLU A 228 12.24 15.30 16.94
C GLU A 228 11.51 14.90 15.65
N THR A 229 11.30 15.88 14.78
CA THR A 229 10.62 15.68 13.48
C THR A 229 11.36 16.45 12.39
N PRO A 230 12.62 16.09 12.12
CA PRO A 230 13.43 16.82 11.15
C PRO A 230 12.83 16.72 9.74
N PRO A 231 12.86 17.79 8.95
CA PRO A 231 12.50 17.70 7.54
C PRO A 231 13.56 16.89 6.79
N LEU A 232 13.10 15.92 6.00
CA LEU A 232 13.93 15.26 5.00
C LEU A 232 14.09 16.20 3.79
N LYS A 233 15.31 16.54 3.40
CA LYS A 233 15.62 17.48 2.29
C LYS A 233 16.15 16.74 1.06
N GLU A 234 16.22 17.43 -0.08
CA GLU A 234 16.88 16.99 -1.33
C GLU A 234 16.19 15.79 -1.98
N LYS A 235 14.85 15.83 -2.07
CA LYS A 235 14.04 14.74 -2.62
C LYS A 235 13.68 14.94 -4.10
N ASN A 236 13.62 13.82 -4.83
CA ASN A 236 13.05 13.75 -6.17
C ASN A 236 11.64 13.14 -6.12
N GLY A 237 10.68 13.70 -6.88
CA GLY A 237 9.28 13.25 -6.87
C GLY A 237 8.42 14.04 -5.89
N LEU A 238 7.57 13.38 -5.09
CA LEU A 238 6.80 14.04 -4.04
C LEU A 238 7.77 14.76 -3.09
N ARG A 239 7.93 16.06 -3.31
CA ARG A 239 8.64 16.95 -2.40
C ARG A 239 7.77 17.30 -1.18
N GLY A 240 6.46 17.08 -1.33
CA GLY A 240 5.50 16.91 -0.25
C GLY A 240 5.56 15.52 0.38
N PRO A 241 4.65 15.21 1.32
CA PRO A 241 5.00 14.27 2.36
C PRO A 241 4.41 12.84 2.15
N PHE A 242 4.86 11.80 2.87
CA PHE A 242 4.48 10.37 2.71
C PHE A 242 3.69 9.75 3.89
N SER A 243 2.67 8.89 3.69
CA SER A 243 2.26 7.84 4.67
C SER A 243 1.16 6.90 4.13
N CYS A 244 0.83 5.84 4.90
CA CYS A 244 0.03 4.64 4.55
C CYS A 244 -1.33 4.53 5.29
N LEU A 245 -2.42 4.05 4.66
CA LEU A 245 -3.53 3.12 5.03
C LEU A 245 -4.69 3.09 3.99
N ASN A 246 -5.58 2.08 4.09
CA ASN A 246 -6.74 1.85 3.20
C ASN A 246 -7.66 3.07 2.93
N SER A 247 -7.91 3.91 3.93
CA SER A 247 -8.80 5.07 3.78
C SER A 247 -8.22 6.14 2.86
N ALA A 248 -6.89 6.28 2.82
CA ALA A 248 -6.21 7.19 1.91
C ALA A 248 -6.08 6.62 0.49
N ARG A 249 -5.96 5.29 0.34
CA ARG A 249 -5.86 4.61 -0.96
C ARG A 249 -7.01 4.92 -1.92
N PHE A 250 -8.24 5.03 -1.40
CA PHE A 250 -9.39 5.41 -2.20
C PHE A 250 -9.23 6.83 -2.78
N GLY A 251 -8.85 7.81 -1.95
CA GLY A 251 -8.61 9.18 -2.41
C GLY A 251 -7.44 9.29 -3.41
N ILE A 252 -6.39 8.48 -3.23
CA ILE A 252 -5.24 8.40 -4.16
C ILE A 252 -5.66 7.84 -5.52
N ALA A 253 -6.55 6.84 -5.55
CA ALA A 253 -7.07 6.29 -6.80
C ALA A 253 -7.78 7.34 -7.65
N TRP A 254 -8.50 8.29 -7.03
CA TRP A 254 -9.08 9.44 -7.71
C TRP A 254 -8.04 10.50 -8.09
N GLY A 255 -7.19 10.87 -7.13
CA GLY A 255 -6.21 11.93 -7.29
C GLY A 255 -5.23 11.67 -8.44
N THR A 256 -4.69 10.47 -8.53
CA THR A 256 -3.72 10.11 -9.59
C THR A 256 -4.29 10.24 -11.00
N ILE A 257 -5.60 10.05 -11.17
CA ILE A 257 -6.28 10.32 -12.44
C ILE A 257 -6.38 11.82 -12.70
N GLY A 258 -6.61 12.64 -11.67
CA GLY A 258 -6.51 14.10 -11.78
C GLY A 258 -5.14 14.58 -12.30
N ALA A 259 -4.05 14.01 -11.80
CA ALA A 259 -2.70 14.29 -12.32
C ALA A 259 -2.52 13.83 -13.78
N LEU A 260 -3.08 12.67 -14.16
CA LEU A 260 -3.05 12.20 -15.54
C LEU A 260 -3.86 13.12 -16.47
N GLU A 261 -4.98 13.66 -16.01
CA GLU A 261 -5.78 14.62 -16.78
C GLU A 261 -5.00 15.92 -17.03
N ASP A 262 -4.33 16.49 -16.03
CA ASP A 262 -3.47 17.66 -16.24
C ASP A 262 -2.34 17.35 -17.25
N CYS A 263 -1.72 16.17 -17.15
CA CYS A 263 -0.73 15.72 -18.15
C CYS A 263 -1.33 15.66 -19.56
N LEU A 264 -2.55 15.13 -19.70
CA LEU A 264 -3.26 15.03 -20.98
C LEU A 264 -3.58 16.41 -21.54
N ASP A 265 -4.13 17.30 -20.72
CA ASP A 265 -4.52 18.67 -21.10
C ASP A 265 -3.31 19.47 -21.58
N ARG A 266 -2.19 19.41 -20.84
CA ARG A 266 -0.94 20.06 -21.22
C ARG A 266 -0.36 19.48 -22.50
N ALA A 267 -0.29 18.16 -22.60
CA ALA A 267 0.28 17.48 -23.77
C ALA A 267 -0.54 17.76 -25.03
N ARG A 268 -1.87 17.75 -24.93
CA ARG A 268 -2.79 18.10 -26.02
C ARG A 268 -2.58 19.55 -26.46
N THR A 269 -2.56 20.49 -25.51
CA THR A 269 -2.38 21.92 -25.78
C THR A 269 -1.03 22.16 -26.47
N TYR A 270 0.05 21.65 -25.91
CA TYR A 270 1.38 21.74 -26.50
C TYR A 270 1.41 21.10 -27.91
N ALA A 271 0.75 19.96 -28.10
CA ALA A 271 0.73 19.28 -29.39
C ALA A 271 -0.02 20.05 -30.48
N LEU A 272 -1.06 20.80 -30.10
CA LEU A 272 -1.83 21.65 -31.02
C LEU A 272 -1.06 22.93 -31.40
N GLU A 273 -0.29 23.48 -30.48
CA GLU A 273 0.45 24.73 -30.67
C GLU A 273 1.82 24.51 -31.33
N ARG A 274 2.56 23.48 -30.91
CA ARG A 274 3.91 23.20 -31.39
C ARG A 274 3.87 22.71 -32.83
N LYS A 275 4.64 23.38 -33.69
CA LYS A 275 4.74 23.04 -35.12
C LYS A 275 6.06 22.34 -35.46
N GLN A 276 5.99 21.27 -36.24
CA GLN A 276 7.14 20.60 -36.87
C GLN A 276 6.78 20.14 -38.29
N PHE A 277 7.80 19.74 -39.06
CA PHE A 277 7.73 19.25 -40.44
C PHE A 277 6.65 19.89 -41.32
N LYS A 278 7.05 20.89 -42.13
CA LYS A 278 6.15 21.69 -42.97
C LYS A 278 5.11 22.47 -42.15
N ASN A 279 5.52 23.01 -41.00
CA ASN A 279 4.70 23.89 -40.16
C ASN A 279 3.36 23.28 -39.69
N ASN A 280 3.29 21.95 -39.56
CA ASN A 280 2.10 21.27 -39.07
C ASN A 280 2.10 21.20 -37.54
N PRO A 281 0.96 21.31 -36.87
CA PRO A 281 0.86 20.99 -35.44
C PRO A 281 1.26 19.54 -35.22
N ILE A 282 2.05 19.24 -34.18
CA ILE A 282 2.51 17.88 -33.91
C ILE A 282 1.35 16.93 -33.55
N ALA A 283 0.22 17.46 -33.08
CA ALA A 283 -1.04 16.73 -32.88
C ALA A 283 -1.58 16.05 -34.16
N LYS A 284 -1.09 16.42 -35.36
CA LYS A 284 -1.45 15.78 -36.62
C LYS A 284 -0.86 14.36 -36.78
N TYR A 285 0.23 14.03 -36.08
CA TYR A 285 0.93 12.78 -36.29
C TYR A 285 0.32 11.62 -35.51
N GLN A 286 0.22 10.45 -36.15
CA GLN A 286 -0.44 9.25 -35.60
C GLN A 286 0.08 8.83 -34.23
N LEU A 287 1.40 8.88 -34.01
CA LEU A 287 2.01 8.49 -32.74
C LEU A 287 1.65 9.46 -31.60
N VAL A 288 1.47 10.74 -31.89
CA VAL A 288 1.01 11.73 -30.90
C VAL A 288 -0.46 11.48 -30.57
N GLN A 289 -1.31 11.28 -31.57
CA GLN A 289 -2.73 10.97 -31.35
C GLN A 289 -2.93 9.68 -30.57
N LYS A 290 -2.12 8.64 -30.84
CA LYS A 290 -2.16 7.39 -30.10
C LYS A 290 -1.90 7.62 -28.60
N LYS A 291 -0.84 8.36 -28.26
CA LYS A 291 -0.50 8.68 -26.85
C LYS A 291 -1.64 9.42 -26.14
N LEU A 292 -2.27 10.40 -26.81
CA LEU A 292 -3.42 11.13 -26.28
C LEU A 292 -4.63 10.20 -26.09
N ALA A 293 -4.90 9.31 -27.05
CA ALA A 293 -6.02 8.37 -26.99
C ALA A 293 -5.85 7.32 -25.88
N ASP A 294 -4.65 6.76 -25.72
CA ASP A 294 -4.33 5.81 -24.66
C ASP A 294 -4.57 6.46 -23.28
N ALA A 295 -4.03 7.67 -23.07
CA ALA A 295 -4.19 8.40 -21.83
C ALA A 295 -5.66 8.78 -21.52
N ALA A 296 -6.39 9.31 -22.51
CA ALA A 296 -7.81 9.65 -22.35
C ALA A 296 -8.67 8.43 -22.01
N THR A 297 -8.34 7.25 -22.56
CA THR A 297 -9.02 5.98 -22.25
C THR A 297 -8.79 5.59 -20.79
N ASP A 298 -7.53 5.62 -20.33
CA ASP A 298 -7.19 5.27 -18.94
C ASP A 298 -7.76 6.28 -17.92
N VAL A 299 -7.85 7.57 -18.27
CA VAL A 299 -8.59 8.57 -17.46
C VAL A 299 -10.06 8.15 -17.30
N ALA A 300 -10.75 7.91 -18.41
CA ALA A 300 -12.18 7.60 -18.38
C ALA A 300 -12.47 6.31 -17.60
N TYR A 301 -11.64 5.27 -17.80
CA TYR A 301 -11.78 3.99 -17.11
C TYR A 301 -11.46 4.11 -15.62
N GLY A 302 -10.39 4.85 -15.28
CA GLY A 302 -9.98 5.10 -13.90
C GLY A 302 -11.05 5.85 -13.10
N LEU A 303 -11.65 6.88 -13.68
CA LEU A 303 -12.73 7.64 -13.04
C LEU A 303 -14.02 6.81 -12.89
N ALA A 304 -14.44 6.07 -13.92
CA ALA A 304 -15.62 5.23 -13.85
C ALA A 304 -15.50 4.13 -12.77
N ALA A 305 -14.32 3.50 -12.67
CA ALA A 305 -14.04 2.50 -11.63
C ALA A 305 -14.03 3.12 -10.23
N ALA A 306 -13.37 4.28 -10.06
CA ALA A 306 -13.31 4.98 -8.78
C ALA A 306 -14.68 5.48 -8.31
N TYR A 307 -15.51 5.96 -9.25
CA TYR A 307 -16.92 6.31 -9.03
C TYR A 307 -17.74 5.13 -8.51
N MET A 308 -17.66 3.98 -9.18
CA MET A 308 -18.39 2.77 -8.77
C MET A 308 -17.99 2.32 -7.36
N VAL A 309 -16.68 2.30 -7.05
CA VAL A 309 -16.20 1.97 -5.70
C VAL A 309 -16.65 3.01 -4.67
N GLY A 310 -16.70 4.29 -5.04
CA GLY A 310 -17.21 5.36 -4.18
C GLY A 310 -18.67 5.15 -3.79
N ARG A 311 -19.53 4.83 -4.76
CA ARG A 311 -20.94 4.49 -4.51
C ARG A 311 -21.09 3.26 -3.61
N LEU A 312 -20.34 2.19 -3.90
CA LEU A 312 -20.34 0.98 -3.06
C LEU A 312 -19.84 1.28 -1.63
N LYS A 313 -18.90 2.21 -1.47
CA LYS A 313 -18.39 2.62 -0.17
C LYS A 313 -19.46 3.35 0.64
N ASP A 314 -20.21 4.25 0.02
CA ASP A 314 -21.33 4.95 0.67
C ASP A 314 -22.46 3.99 1.07
N GLU A 315 -22.64 2.90 0.33
CA GLU A 315 -23.59 1.82 0.66
C GLU A 315 -23.04 0.79 1.68
N GLY A 316 -21.80 0.92 2.14
CA GLY A 316 -21.16 -0.05 3.04
C GLY A 316 -20.85 -1.42 2.38
N LYS A 317 -20.80 -1.47 1.04
CA LYS A 317 -20.56 -2.68 0.23
C LYS A 317 -19.18 -2.74 -0.41
N ALA A 318 -18.34 -1.73 -0.22
CA ALA A 318 -16.98 -1.73 -0.75
C ALA A 318 -16.08 -2.70 0.03
N ALA A 319 -15.53 -3.69 -0.66
CA ALA A 319 -14.50 -4.57 -0.11
C ALA A 319 -13.11 -3.91 -0.21
N PRO A 320 -12.18 -4.17 0.73
CA PRO A 320 -10.80 -3.67 0.66
C PRO A 320 -10.06 -4.03 -0.64
N GLU A 321 -10.38 -5.18 -1.24
CA GLU A 321 -9.87 -5.64 -2.52
C GLU A 321 -10.27 -4.69 -3.66
N MET A 322 -11.47 -4.11 -3.63
CA MET A 322 -11.91 -3.14 -4.65
C MET A 322 -11.03 -1.89 -4.62
N ILE A 323 -10.70 -1.39 -3.42
CA ILE A 323 -9.80 -0.25 -3.23
C ILE A 323 -8.38 -0.60 -3.70
N SER A 324 -7.89 -1.80 -3.38
CA SER A 324 -6.60 -2.29 -3.86
C SER A 324 -6.52 -2.34 -5.39
N MET A 325 -7.61 -2.79 -6.04
CA MET A 325 -7.73 -2.85 -7.50
C MET A 325 -7.63 -1.48 -8.15
N ILE A 326 -8.47 -0.52 -7.71
CA ILE A 326 -8.48 0.81 -8.33
C ILE A 326 -7.23 1.62 -8.00
N LYS A 327 -6.68 1.52 -6.77
CA LYS A 327 -5.44 2.21 -6.39
C LYS A 327 -4.30 1.73 -7.27
N ARG A 328 -4.10 0.41 -7.35
CA ARG A 328 -3.06 -0.19 -8.19
C ARG A 328 -3.20 0.26 -9.64
N GLN A 329 -4.37 0.02 -10.23
CA GLN A 329 -4.59 0.27 -11.66
C GLN A 329 -4.42 1.75 -11.99
N ASN A 330 -5.03 2.65 -11.22
CA ASN A 330 -5.00 4.08 -11.51
C ASN A 330 -3.58 4.66 -11.32
N CYS A 331 -2.87 4.31 -10.25
CA CYS A 331 -1.47 4.69 -10.06
C CYS A 331 -0.58 4.22 -11.23
N ASP A 332 -0.72 2.94 -11.63
CA ASP A 332 0.10 2.34 -12.69
C ASP A 332 -0.18 2.99 -14.05
N ARG A 333 -1.45 3.21 -14.39
CA ARG A 333 -1.85 3.83 -15.66
C ARG A 333 -1.53 5.32 -15.70
N ALA A 334 -1.73 6.04 -14.60
CA ALA A 334 -1.34 7.45 -14.50
C ALA A 334 0.17 7.62 -14.75
N LEU A 335 1.02 6.83 -14.09
CA LEU A 335 2.48 6.94 -14.29
C LEU A 335 2.91 6.58 -15.71
N VAL A 336 2.42 5.45 -16.25
CA VAL A 336 2.79 4.99 -17.59
C VAL A 336 2.40 6.03 -18.64
N ASN A 337 1.16 6.51 -18.60
CA ASN A 337 0.70 7.48 -19.59
C ASN A 337 1.29 8.86 -19.38
N ALA A 338 1.51 9.33 -18.14
CA ALA A 338 2.21 10.59 -17.90
C ALA A 338 3.62 10.59 -18.51
N ARG A 339 4.36 9.47 -18.40
CA ARG A 339 5.66 9.30 -19.07
C ARG A 339 5.54 9.33 -20.59
N HIS A 340 4.56 8.64 -21.16
CA HIS A 340 4.34 8.66 -22.61
C HIS A 340 3.95 10.04 -23.14
N LEU A 341 3.15 10.79 -22.37
CA LEU A 341 2.75 12.16 -22.68
C LEU A 341 3.92 13.13 -22.54
N GLN A 342 4.80 12.93 -21.56
CA GLN A 342 6.03 13.70 -21.37
C GLN A 342 6.90 13.71 -22.63
N GLU A 343 6.98 12.60 -23.35
CA GLU A 343 7.74 12.51 -24.61
C GLU A 343 7.26 13.49 -25.70
N ILE A 344 5.98 13.92 -25.68
CA ILE A 344 5.43 14.87 -26.66
C ILE A 344 6.13 16.23 -26.56
N PHE A 345 6.66 16.58 -25.38
CA PHE A 345 7.36 17.84 -25.15
C PHE A 345 8.80 17.83 -25.70
N GLY A 346 9.35 16.66 -26.02
CA GLY A 346 10.75 16.50 -26.44
C GLY A 346 11.70 17.09 -25.39
N GLY A 347 12.70 17.86 -25.84
CA GLY A 347 13.68 18.48 -24.93
C GLY A 347 13.09 19.41 -23.86
N ASN A 348 11.91 20.00 -24.10
CA ASN A 348 11.26 20.89 -23.13
C ASN A 348 10.80 20.16 -21.87
N ALA A 349 10.64 18.84 -21.93
CA ALA A 349 10.23 18.01 -20.80
C ALA A 349 11.18 18.06 -19.59
N VAL A 350 12.42 18.53 -19.79
CA VAL A 350 13.42 18.67 -18.70
C VAL A 350 13.20 19.92 -17.86
N SER A 351 12.41 20.88 -18.35
CA SER A 351 12.07 22.10 -17.63
C SER A 351 10.76 21.90 -16.87
N ASP A 352 10.80 22.22 -15.58
CA ASP A 352 9.65 22.20 -14.68
C ASP A 352 8.60 23.28 -14.99
N GLU A 353 8.93 24.28 -15.82
CA GLU A 353 8.00 25.26 -16.41
C GLU A 353 6.87 24.60 -17.21
N TYR A 354 7.11 23.40 -17.77
CA TYR A 354 6.08 22.64 -18.48
C TYR A 354 5.27 21.72 -17.55
N HIS A 355 5.63 21.64 -16.27
CA HIS A 355 4.96 20.90 -15.19
C HIS A 355 4.83 19.37 -15.36
N ILE A 356 4.89 18.82 -16.57
CA ILE A 356 4.68 17.39 -16.82
C ILE A 356 5.75 16.51 -16.17
N GLY A 357 7.02 16.96 -16.16
CA GLY A 357 8.11 16.26 -15.48
C GLY A 357 7.85 16.13 -13.98
N ARG A 358 7.30 17.19 -13.34
CA ARG A 358 6.90 17.18 -11.93
C ARG A 358 5.83 16.12 -11.67
N HIS A 359 4.77 16.05 -12.48
CA HIS A 359 3.75 15.01 -12.34
C HIS A 359 4.33 13.61 -12.51
N VAL A 360 5.20 13.37 -13.50
CA VAL A 360 5.85 12.06 -13.68
C VAL A 360 6.67 11.66 -12.45
N SER A 361 7.48 12.58 -11.91
CA SER A 361 8.27 12.30 -10.71
C SER A 361 7.37 12.08 -9.48
N ASN A 362 6.29 12.86 -9.32
CA ASN A 362 5.32 12.69 -8.24
C ASN A 362 4.55 11.37 -8.32
N LEU A 363 4.11 10.98 -9.52
CA LEU A 363 3.37 9.75 -9.76
C LEU A 363 4.24 8.51 -9.54
N PHE A 364 5.53 8.57 -9.86
CA PHE A 364 6.48 7.51 -9.52
C PHE A 364 6.47 7.23 -8.03
N VAL A 365 6.52 8.29 -7.23
CA VAL A 365 6.45 8.16 -5.78
C VAL A 365 5.06 7.69 -5.33
N THR A 366 3.99 8.23 -5.93
CA THR A 366 2.61 7.84 -5.59
C THR A 366 2.28 6.38 -5.88
N GLN A 367 2.96 5.79 -6.85
CA GLN A 367 2.86 4.36 -7.12
C GLN A 367 3.50 3.50 -6.02
N THR A 368 4.55 3.98 -5.34
CA THR A 368 5.33 3.17 -4.38
C THR A 368 4.77 3.19 -2.96
N TYR A 369 4.34 4.35 -2.47
CA TYR A 369 3.77 4.44 -1.13
C TYR A 369 2.31 3.95 -1.11
N GLU A 370 1.74 3.75 0.09
CA GLU A 370 0.38 3.23 0.25
C GLU A 370 0.16 1.82 -0.29
N GLY A 371 1.23 1.03 -0.38
CA GLY A 371 1.25 -0.30 -0.98
C GLY A 371 1.70 -0.25 -2.44
N GLN A 372 2.85 -0.85 -2.71
CA GLN A 372 3.39 -0.98 -4.07
C GLN A 372 2.41 -1.78 -4.96
N SER A 373 2.47 -1.57 -6.28
CA SER A 373 1.63 -2.29 -7.25
C SER A 373 1.66 -3.81 -7.04
N ASP A 374 2.82 -4.38 -6.73
CA ASP A 374 2.97 -5.82 -6.49
C ASP A 374 2.26 -6.29 -5.21
N ILE A 375 2.31 -5.49 -4.13
CA ILE A 375 1.60 -5.81 -2.88
C ILE A 375 0.09 -5.87 -3.15
N HIS A 376 -0.46 -4.91 -3.89
CA HIS A 376 -1.87 -4.95 -4.29
C HIS A 376 -2.18 -6.11 -5.23
N ALA A 377 -1.28 -6.47 -6.14
CA ALA A 377 -1.43 -7.64 -6.98
C ALA A 377 -1.50 -8.93 -6.15
N LEU A 378 -0.69 -9.06 -5.08
CA LEU A 378 -0.72 -10.20 -4.17
C LEU A 378 -1.98 -10.22 -3.29
N ILE A 379 -2.48 -9.06 -2.83
CA ILE A 379 -3.77 -8.96 -2.14
C ILE A 379 -4.89 -9.51 -3.03
N LEU A 380 -4.94 -9.07 -4.29
CA LEU A 380 -5.93 -9.53 -5.26
C LEU A 380 -5.73 -11.01 -5.61
N GLY A 381 -4.48 -11.44 -5.81
CA GLY A 381 -4.14 -12.84 -6.06
C GLY A 381 -4.61 -13.76 -4.94
N ARG A 382 -4.43 -13.36 -3.67
CA ARG A 382 -4.96 -14.07 -2.51
C ARG A 382 -6.49 -14.12 -2.52
N ALA A 383 -7.16 -13.02 -2.82
CA ALA A 383 -8.62 -12.97 -2.88
C ALA A 383 -9.20 -13.84 -4.01
N ILE A 384 -8.50 -13.93 -5.15
CA ILE A 384 -8.91 -14.73 -6.31
C ILE A 384 -8.66 -16.23 -6.09
N THR A 385 -7.51 -16.59 -5.51
CA THR A 385 -7.06 -17.98 -5.40
C THR A 385 -7.37 -18.63 -4.06
N GLY A 386 -7.65 -17.83 -3.03
CA GLY A 386 -7.72 -18.28 -1.63
C GLY A 386 -6.36 -18.61 -1.01
N LEU A 387 -5.25 -18.44 -1.74
CA LEU A 387 -3.91 -18.84 -1.30
C LEU A 387 -3.05 -17.60 -0.99
N GLN A 388 -2.42 -17.60 0.19
CA GLN A 388 -1.48 -16.55 0.57
C GLN A 388 -0.16 -16.69 -0.19
N ALA A 389 0.28 -15.59 -0.81
CA ALA A 389 1.56 -15.49 -1.51
C ALA A 389 2.50 -14.42 -0.92
N PHE A 390 2.11 -13.73 0.16
CA PHE A 390 3.05 -13.00 1.01
C PHE A 390 3.96 -14.02 1.70
N ILE A 391 5.22 -14.07 1.30
CA ILE A 391 6.24 -14.92 1.89
C ILE A 391 6.92 -14.10 2.98
N ASP A 392 6.36 -14.13 4.18
CA ASP A 392 7.24 -14.01 5.35
C ASP A 392 7.79 -15.41 5.62
N PRO A 393 9.10 -15.57 5.82
CA PRO A 393 9.58 -16.80 6.44
C PRO A 393 8.86 -16.95 7.79
N PRO A 394 8.67 -18.18 8.27
CA PRO A 394 8.22 -18.38 9.65
C PRO A 394 9.07 -17.53 10.59
N SER A 395 8.48 -16.88 11.59
CA SER A 395 9.21 -15.93 12.45
C SER A 395 10.45 -16.51 13.14
N SER A 396 10.57 -17.84 13.20
CA SER A 396 11.70 -18.60 13.74
C SER A 396 12.68 -19.09 12.67
N CYS A 397 12.51 -18.76 11.39
CA CYS A 397 13.29 -19.32 10.28
C CYS A 397 13.83 -18.22 9.35
N SER A 398 14.97 -18.47 8.73
CA SER A 398 15.46 -17.71 7.57
C SER A 398 16.09 -18.67 6.56
N ALA A 399 16.08 -18.31 5.27
CA ALA A 399 16.80 -19.06 4.26
C ALA A 399 17.16 -18.16 3.07
N GLY A 400 18.36 -18.34 2.52
CA GLY A 400 18.82 -17.60 1.34
C GLY A 400 20.07 -18.22 0.71
N PRO A 401 20.44 -17.79 -0.51
CA PRO A 401 21.59 -18.32 -1.23
C PRO A 401 22.91 -18.05 -0.50
N MET A 402 23.84 -19.01 -0.58
CA MET A 402 25.22 -18.83 -0.12
C MET A 402 26.06 -18.19 -1.23
N GLY A 403 26.34 -16.89 -1.10
CA GLY A 403 27.07 -16.13 -2.11
C GLY A 403 26.26 -16.02 -3.41
N ASP A 404 26.90 -16.29 -4.54
CA ASP A 404 26.30 -16.17 -5.88
C ASP A 404 25.62 -17.47 -6.37
N ASP A 405 25.68 -18.56 -5.60
CA ASP A 405 25.11 -19.84 -5.99
C ASP A 405 23.62 -19.93 -5.60
N LEU A 406 22.75 -19.70 -6.59
CA LEU A 406 21.29 -19.77 -6.41
C LEU A 406 20.77 -21.18 -6.09
N PHE A 407 21.56 -22.25 -6.29
CA PHE A 407 21.18 -23.63 -6.02
C PHE A 407 21.67 -24.15 -4.66
N HIS A 408 22.46 -23.36 -3.93
CA HIS A 408 22.91 -23.70 -2.58
C HIS A 408 22.50 -22.61 -1.60
N TRP A 409 21.53 -22.91 -0.75
CA TRP A 409 21.07 -22.00 0.27
C TRP A 409 21.54 -22.44 1.65
N GLN A 410 21.71 -21.46 2.52
CA GLN A 410 21.80 -21.66 3.95
C GLN A 410 20.47 -21.25 4.58
N ALA A 411 20.00 -22.06 5.52
CA ALA A 411 18.84 -21.75 6.33
C ALA A 411 19.21 -21.75 7.82
N THR A 412 18.50 -20.95 8.57
CA THR A 412 18.59 -20.88 10.04
C THR A 412 17.23 -21.16 10.63
N ILE A 413 17.20 -22.02 11.66
CA ILE A 413 16.01 -22.30 12.47
C ILE A 413 16.34 -21.94 13.93
N MET A 414 15.54 -21.06 14.51
CA MET A 414 15.48 -20.83 15.94
C MET A 414 14.75 -21.99 16.59
N GLY A 415 15.35 -22.57 17.63
CA GLY A 415 14.78 -23.69 18.37
C GLY A 415 13.36 -23.38 18.89
N PRO A 416 12.36 -24.22 18.60
CA PRO A 416 10.97 -23.97 18.99
C PRO A 416 10.81 -23.77 20.51
N SER A 417 9.91 -22.88 20.92
CA SER A 417 9.52 -22.73 22.32
C SER A 417 8.88 -24.03 22.84
N ASP A 418 9.03 -24.30 24.13
CA ASP A 418 8.50 -25.51 24.79
C ASP A 418 9.09 -26.84 24.26
N SER A 419 10.24 -26.76 23.58
CA SER A 419 11.03 -27.91 23.12
C SER A 419 12.41 -27.94 23.83
N PRO A 420 13.09 -29.10 23.88
CA PRO A 420 14.47 -29.15 24.37
C PRO A 420 15.48 -28.39 23.49
N PHE A 421 15.04 -27.86 22.35
CA PHE A 421 15.82 -27.07 21.41
C PHE A 421 15.68 -25.56 21.64
N GLN A 422 14.76 -25.13 22.52
CA GLN A 422 14.51 -23.72 22.82
C GLN A 422 15.80 -22.97 23.18
N GLY A 423 15.97 -21.79 22.57
CA GLY A 423 17.14 -20.92 22.77
C GLY A 423 18.35 -21.29 21.91
N GLY A 424 18.28 -22.36 21.11
CA GLY A 424 19.31 -22.69 20.14
C GLY A 424 19.10 -22.08 18.75
N VAL A 425 20.18 -21.91 18.00
CA VAL A 425 20.26 -21.50 16.59
C VAL A 425 20.83 -22.66 15.77
N PHE A 426 20.00 -23.20 14.87
CA PHE A 426 20.36 -24.35 14.05
C PHE A 426 20.56 -23.92 12.60
N PHE A 427 21.72 -24.26 12.04
CA PHE A 427 22.02 -24.01 10.63
C PHE A 427 21.74 -25.26 9.81
N LEU A 428 21.20 -25.03 8.61
CA LEU A 428 20.89 -26.05 7.63
C LEU A 428 21.45 -25.63 6.27
N SER A 429 21.85 -26.63 5.48
CA SER A 429 22.18 -26.47 4.07
C SER A 429 21.04 -27.01 3.22
N ILE A 430 20.64 -26.25 2.21
CA ILE A 430 19.60 -26.62 1.24
C ILE A 430 20.24 -26.62 -0.15
N HIS A 431 20.23 -27.78 -0.81
CA HIS A 431 20.71 -27.91 -2.18
C HIS A 431 19.55 -28.20 -3.12
N PHE A 432 19.36 -27.33 -4.11
CA PHE A 432 18.33 -27.46 -5.13
C PHE A 432 18.86 -28.28 -6.30
N PRO A 433 18.20 -29.40 -6.67
CA PRO A 433 18.59 -30.11 -7.89
C PRO A 433 18.24 -29.28 -9.12
N THR A 434 18.88 -29.59 -10.25
CA THR A 434 18.67 -28.87 -11.53
C THR A 434 17.25 -28.99 -12.09
N ASP A 435 16.50 -30.01 -11.66
CA ASP A 435 15.10 -30.25 -12.00
C ASP A 435 14.12 -29.81 -10.90
N TYR A 436 14.56 -29.00 -9.93
CA TYR A 436 13.67 -28.30 -9.01
C TYR A 436 12.69 -27.39 -9.79
N PRO A 437 11.39 -27.34 -9.44
CA PRO A 437 10.72 -27.94 -8.28
C PRO A 437 10.15 -29.34 -8.49
N PHE A 438 10.45 -30.03 -9.60
CA PHE A 438 9.91 -31.37 -9.86
C PHE A 438 10.57 -32.47 -9.02
N LYS A 439 11.78 -32.23 -8.50
CA LYS A 439 12.40 -33.02 -7.42
C LYS A 439 12.59 -32.19 -6.15
N PRO A 440 12.51 -32.83 -4.96
CA PRO A 440 12.71 -32.15 -3.69
C PRO A 440 14.14 -31.60 -3.56
N PRO A 441 14.32 -30.49 -2.82
CA PRO A 441 15.63 -30.03 -2.42
C PRO A 441 16.21 -31.00 -1.38
N LYS A 442 17.54 -31.12 -1.35
CA LYS A 442 18.23 -31.85 -0.28
C LYS A 442 18.48 -30.90 0.89
N VAL A 443 17.90 -31.21 2.05
CA VAL A 443 18.06 -30.40 3.27
C VAL A 443 18.82 -31.20 4.31
N ASN A 444 19.89 -30.63 4.85
CA ASN A 444 20.68 -31.25 5.92
C ASN A 444 20.99 -30.23 7.02
N PHE A 445 20.92 -30.66 8.27
CA PHE A 445 21.45 -29.89 9.40
C PHE A 445 22.98 -29.84 9.30
N THR A 446 23.55 -28.63 9.33
CA THR A 446 24.99 -28.44 9.54
C THR A 446 25.32 -28.34 11.02
N THR A 447 24.37 -27.87 11.83
CA THR A 447 24.46 -27.89 13.30
C THR A 447 24.16 -29.29 13.83
N ARG A 448 25.02 -29.83 14.70
CA ARG A 448 24.76 -31.13 15.34
C ARG A 448 23.56 -31.04 16.28
N ILE A 449 22.70 -32.06 16.24
CA ILE A 449 21.47 -32.11 17.02
C ILE A 449 21.19 -33.53 17.51
N TYR A 450 20.63 -33.65 18.72
CA TYR A 450 20.21 -34.93 19.29
C TYR A 450 18.71 -35.12 19.05
N HIS A 451 18.34 -35.84 17.99
CA HIS A 451 16.95 -35.98 17.55
C HIS A 451 16.72 -37.32 16.84
N PRO A 452 15.59 -38.03 17.05
CA PRO A 452 15.38 -39.37 16.49
C PRO A 452 15.24 -39.39 14.96
N ASN A 453 14.73 -38.32 14.34
CA ASN A 453 14.57 -38.19 12.89
C ASN A 453 15.73 -37.48 12.18
N ILE A 454 16.84 -37.17 12.88
CA ILE A 454 18.01 -36.51 12.29
C ILE A 454 19.26 -37.32 12.64
N ASN A 455 20.00 -37.77 11.63
CA ASN A 455 21.21 -38.59 11.86
C ASN A 455 22.47 -37.74 12.08
N SER A 456 23.61 -38.40 12.34
CA SER A 456 24.91 -37.75 12.59
C SER A 456 25.46 -36.93 11.41
N ASN A 457 24.99 -37.20 10.19
CA ASN A 457 25.35 -36.45 8.99
C ASN A 457 24.38 -35.28 8.73
N GLY A 458 23.40 -35.05 9.61
CA GLY A 458 22.41 -34.00 9.50
C GLY A 458 21.25 -34.30 8.55
N SER A 459 21.18 -35.51 7.98
CA SER A 459 20.07 -35.89 7.11
C SER A 459 18.77 -35.97 7.91
N ILE A 460 17.68 -35.55 7.27
CA ILE A 460 16.37 -35.43 7.90
C ILE A 460 15.44 -36.51 7.35
N CYS A 461 14.76 -37.24 8.24
CA CYS A 461 13.63 -38.09 7.85
C CYS A 461 12.34 -37.28 7.92
N LEU A 462 11.92 -36.79 6.76
CA LEU A 462 10.67 -36.07 6.57
C LEU A 462 10.09 -36.50 5.22
N ASP A 463 8.83 -36.91 5.22
CA ASP A 463 8.12 -37.45 4.05
C ASP A 463 8.03 -36.46 2.89
N ILE A 464 7.81 -35.18 3.19
CA ILE A 464 7.77 -34.13 2.18
C ILE A 464 9.10 -33.93 1.46
N LEU A 465 10.23 -34.37 2.01
CA LEU A 465 11.54 -34.35 1.34
C LEU A 465 11.82 -35.62 0.52
N ARG A 466 10.85 -36.55 0.47
CA ARG A 466 10.92 -37.84 -0.22
C ARG A 466 9.66 -38.05 -1.07
N ASP A 467 8.79 -38.97 -0.65
CA ASP A 467 7.68 -39.49 -1.45
C ASP A 467 6.45 -38.56 -1.46
N GLN A 468 6.34 -37.64 -0.49
CA GLN A 468 5.26 -36.66 -0.41
C GLN A 468 5.67 -35.28 -0.97
N TRP A 469 6.79 -35.20 -1.70
CA TRP A 469 7.18 -33.95 -2.34
C TRP A 469 6.17 -33.56 -3.43
N SER A 470 5.78 -32.29 -3.43
CA SER A 470 4.99 -31.68 -4.48
C SER A 470 5.69 -30.41 -4.96
N PRO A 471 5.71 -30.11 -6.28
CA PRO A 471 6.21 -28.85 -6.80
C PRO A 471 5.50 -27.60 -6.23
N ALA A 472 4.36 -27.77 -5.56
CA ALA A 472 3.63 -26.71 -4.86
C ALA A 472 4.14 -26.45 -3.41
N LEU A 473 5.09 -27.24 -2.92
CA LEU A 473 5.74 -27.03 -1.62
C LEU A 473 6.85 -25.98 -1.74
N THR A 474 6.82 -25.01 -0.83
CA THR A 474 7.81 -23.94 -0.75
C THR A 474 8.86 -24.24 0.32
N ILE A 475 10.01 -23.58 0.25
CA ILE A 475 11.05 -23.70 1.29
C ILE A 475 10.54 -23.25 2.66
N SER A 476 9.67 -22.24 2.72
CA SER A 476 9.00 -21.83 3.96
C SER A 476 8.19 -23.00 4.58
N LYS A 477 7.41 -23.73 3.78
CA LYS A 477 6.68 -24.93 4.26
C LYS A 477 7.62 -26.04 4.70
N VAL A 478 8.72 -26.25 3.99
CA VAL A 478 9.75 -27.24 4.38
C VAL A 478 10.33 -26.91 5.76
N LEU A 479 10.71 -25.65 5.99
CA LEU A 479 11.27 -25.20 7.27
C LEU A 479 10.24 -25.27 8.41
N LEU A 480 8.96 -24.98 8.13
CA LEU A 480 7.86 -25.18 9.10
C LEU A 480 7.71 -26.65 9.49
N SER A 481 7.71 -27.56 8.52
CA SER A 481 7.62 -28.99 8.80
C SER A 481 8.82 -29.50 9.60
N ILE A 482 10.02 -28.96 9.35
CA ILE A 482 11.20 -29.25 10.18
C ILE A 482 11.01 -28.71 11.61
N CYS A 483 10.53 -27.48 11.80
CA CYS A 483 10.24 -26.93 13.13
C CYS A 483 9.18 -27.77 13.87
N SER A 484 8.15 -28.21 13.18
CA SER A 484 7.12 -29.10 13.73
C SER A 484 7.73 -30.42 14.17
N MET A 485 8.58 -31.02 13.35
CA MET A 485 9.29 -32.26 13.67
C MET A 485 10.22 -32.11 14.88
N LEU A 486 10.90 -30.96 15.03
CA LEU A 486 11.71 -30.68 16.22
C LEU A 486 10.87 -30.60 17.50
N THR A 487 9.62 -30.15 17.39
CA THR A 487 8.70 -30.04 18.53
C THR A 487 8.10 -31.41 18.87
N ASP A 488 7.65 -32.13 17.84
CA ASP A 488 7.04 -33.46 17.96
C ASP A 488 7.76 -34.46 17.04
N PRO A 489 8.84 -35.09 17.54
CA PRO A 489 9.57 -36.09 16.78
C PRO A 489 8.67 -37.29 16.44
N ASN A 490 8.89 -37.92 15.28
CA ASN A 490 8.18 -39.14 14.88
C ASN A 490 9.02 -40.37 15.23
N PRO A 491 8.77 -41.06 16.36
CA PRO A 491 9.63 -42.14 16.79
C PRO A 491 9.26 -43.49 16.12
N ASP A 492 8.28 -43.50 15.21
CA ASP A 492 7.87 -44.66 14.41
C ASP A 492 8.55 -44.73 13.04
N ASP A 493 9.12 -43.60 12.55
CA ASP A 493 10.02 -43.54 11.38
C ASP A 493 11.36 -42.84 11.71
N PRO A 494 12.17 -43.37 12.65
CA PRO A 494 13.41 -42.72 13.08
C PRO A 494 14.59 -43.02 12.15
N LEU A 495 15.50 -42.05 12.02
CA LEU A 495 16.84 -42.30 11.47
C LEU A 495 17.81 -42.83 12.52
N VAL A 496 17.53 -42.57 13.79
CA VAL A 496 18.36 -43.00 14.92
C VAL A 496 17.48 -43.80 15.91
N PRO A 497 17.35 -45.13 15.70
CA PRO A 497 16.47 -45.98 16.51
C PRO A 497 16.77 -45.92 18.01
N GLU A 498 18.03 -45.73 18.40
CA GLU A 498 18.44 -45.63 19.80
C GLU A 498 17.87 -44.38 20.46
N ILE A 499 17.90 -43.23 19.79
CA ILE A 499 17.32 -41.98 20.28
C ILE A 499 15.79 -42.12 20.34
N ALA A 500 15.18 -42.76 19.34
CA ALA A 500 13.73 -43.02 19.32
C ALA A 500 13.29 -43.95 20.46
N HIS A 501 14.10 -44.95 20.80
CA HIS A 501 13.85 -45.83 21.93
C HIS A 501 13.90 -45.06 23.26
N VAL A 502 14.90 -44.21 23.45
CA VAL A 502 14.98 -43.34 24.65
C VAL A 502 13.82 -42.35 24.68
N TYR A 503 13.46 -41.75 23.55
CA TYR A 503 12.29 -40.86 23.43
C TYR A 503 10.99 -41.56 23.87
N LYS A 504 10.79 -42.83 23.49
CA LYS A 504 9.59 -43.63 23.82
C LYS A 504 9.59 -44.14 25.27
N THR A 505 10.75 -44.50 25.82
CA THR A 505 10.85 -45.20 27.12
C THR A 505 11.23 -44.30 28.29
N ASP A 506 11.95 -43.20 28.04
CA ASP A 506 12.45 -42.27 29.05
C ASP A 506 12.52 -40.83 28.48
N ARG A 507 11.35 -40.18 28.42
CA ARG A 507 11.20 -38.81 27.88
C ARG A 507 12.05 -37.78 28.61
N ALA A 508 12.20 -37.93 29.93
CA ALA A 508 12.98 -37.02 30.76
C ALA A 508 14.47 -37.07 30.42
N ARG A 509 15.03 -38.27 30.24
CA ARG A 509 16.41 -38.44 29.80
C ARG A 509 16.64 -37.93 28.38
N TYR A 510 15.69 -38.16 27.47
CA TYR A 510 15.74 -37.60 26.12
C TYR A 510 15.84 -36.07 26.17
N GLU A 511 14.94 -35.41 26.90
CA GLU A 511 14.91 -33.95 26.99
C GLU A 511 16.18 -33.38 27.63
N ALA A 512 16.68 -34.01 28.69
CA ALA A 512 17.92 -33.58 29.35
C ALA A 512 19.12 -33.64 28.37
N THR A 513 19.26 -34.75 27.64
CA THR A 513 20.34 -34.94 26.66
C THR A 513 20.19 -33.98 25.48
N ALA A 514 18.99 -33.80 24.95
CA ALA A 514 18.72 -32.88 23.86
C ALA A 514 19.02 -31.42 24.25
N ARG A 515 18.64 -30.97 25.46
CA ARG A 515 19.00 -29.64 25.98
C ARG A 515 20.51 -29.47 26.13
N GLU A 516 21.22 -30.49 26.60
CA GLU A 516 22.69 -30.46 26.70
C GLU A 516 23.33 -30.28 25.31
N TRP A 517 22.86 -31.04 24.32
CA TRP A 517 23.32 -30.92 22.94
C TRP A 517 23.02 -29.56 22.33
N THR A 518 21.81 -29.03 22.54
CA THR A 518 21.42 -27.68 22.11
C THR A 518 22.40 -26.65 22.67
N ARG A 519 22.72 -26.70 23.98
CA ARG A 519 23.67 -25.76 24.59
C ARG A 519 25.09 -25.91 24.05
N LYS A 520 25.49 -27.13 23.68
CA LYS A 520 26.86 -27.43 23.26
C LYS A 520 27.12 -27.09 21.79
N PHE A 521 26.12 -27.26 20.93
CA PHE A 521 26.32 -27.23 19.48
C PHE A 521 25.50 -26.16 18.75
N ALA A 522 24.47 -25.60 19.39
CA ALA A 522 23.50 -24.73 18.76
C ALA A 522 23.33 -23.39 19.52
N ILE A 523 24.34 -22.88 20.21
CA ILE A 523 24.32 -21.51 20.79
C ILE A 523 25.12 -20.56 19.90
#